data_AF-A0A3G9G786-F1
#
_entry.id   AF-A0A3G9G786-F1
#
_cell.length_a   1.000
_cell.length_b   1.000
_cell.length_c   1.000
_cell.angle_alpha   90.00
_cell.angle_beta   90.00
_cell.angle_gamma   90.00
#
_symmetry.space_group_name_H-M   'P 1'
#
loop_
_entity.id
_entity.type
_entity.pdbx_description
1 polymer ?
#
loop_
_entity_poly.entity_id
_entity_poly.type
_entity_poly.pdbx_seq_one_letter_code
_entity_poly.pdbx_strand_id
1 'polypeptide(L)' 'MVLPVAHTTWEEDDHGEVIEVIRIISARRAEKHEKQQYEINRFQSRQI' A
#
# COMPACT_ATOMS: atom_id res chain seq x y z
N MET A 1 -7.70 -4.70 11.70
CA MET A 1 -7.05 -4.27 10.45
C MET A 1 -6.74 -2.79 10.54
N VAL A 2 -5.49 -2.44 10.26
CA VAL A 2 -4.99 -1.08 10.12
C VAL A 2 -4.62 -0.90 8.65
N LEU A 3 -4.91 0.27 8.09
CA LEU A 3 -4.49 0.64 6.74
C LEU A 3 -3.36 1.67 6.84
N PRO A 4 -2.18 1.37 6.27
CA PRO A 4 -1.15 2.39 6.10
C PRO A 4 -1.61 3.38 5.02
N VAL A 5 -1.29 4.65 5.23
CA VAL A 5 -1.33 5.66 4.19
C VAL A 5 0.09 5.83 3.71
N ALA A 6 0.31 5.54 2.44
CA ALA A 6 1.62 5.68 1.80
C ALA A 6 1.61 6.83 0.79
N HIS A 7 2.74 7.53 0.72
CA HIS A 7 3.05 8.46 -0.36
C HIS A 7 4.16 7.83 -1.21
N THR A 8 3.91 7.76 -2.51
CA THR A 8 4.84 7.18 -3.48
C THR A 8 5.52 8.29 -4.26
N THR A 9 6.85 8.24 -4.33
CA THR A 9 7.69 9.16 -5.11
C THR A 9 8.69 8.38 -5.96
N TRP A 10 9.20 9.02 -7.00
CA TRP A 10 10.35 8.54 -7.77
C TRP A 10 11.54 9.42 -7.43
N GLU A 11 12.66 8.82 -7.06
CA GLU A 11 13.86 9.51 -6.58
C GLU A 11 15.10 8.92 -7.25
N GLU A 12 16.15 9.72 -7.43
CA GLU A 12 17.47 9.19 -7.74
C GLU A 12 18.16 8.77 -6.44
N ASP A 13 18.76 7.58 -6.44
CA ASP A 13 19.63 7.13 -5.36
C ASP A 13 21.03 7.76 -5.45
N ASP A 14 21.91 7.42 -4.50
CA ASP A 14 23.29 7.94 -4.45
C ASP A 14 24.15 7.54 -5.67
N HIS A 15 23.66 6.61 -6.51
CA HIS A 15 24.31 6.14 -7.73
C HIS A 15 23.66 6.72 -9.01
N GLY A 16 22.61 7.54 -8.88
CA GLY A 16 21.87 8.13 -10.00
C GLY A 16 20.83 7.20 -10.60
N GLU A 17 20.49 6.09 -9.94
CA GLU A 17 19.44 5.19 -10.40
C GLU A 17 18.06 5.67 -9.92
N VAL A 18 17.07 5.66 -10.81
CA VAL A 18 15.70 6.05 -10.48
C VAL A 18 15.01 4.91 -9.73
N ILE A 19 14.67 5.15 -8.47
CA ILE A 19 14.00 4.22 -7.56
C ILE A 19 12.59 4.68 -7.20
N GLU A 20 11.69 3.74 -6.94
CA GLU A 20 10.38 4.01 -6.36
C GLU A 20 10.49 4.01 -4.83
N VAL A 21 10.14 5.12 -4.19
CA VAL A 21 10.17 5.28 -2.73
C VAL A 21 8.75 5.30 -2.19
N ILE A 22 8.43 4.31 -1.36
CA ILE A 22 7.13 4.19 -0.67
C ILE A 22 7.30 4.66 0.78
N ARG A 23 6.82 5.86 1.10
CA ARG A 23 6.84 6.40 2.47
C ARG A 23 5.53 6.18 3.18
N ILE A 24 5.54 5.45 4.29
CA ILE A 24 4.39 5.36 5.18
C ILE A 24 4.30 6.65 5.99
N ILE A 25 3.29 7.47 5.71
CA ILE A 25 3.11 8.78 6.34
C ILE A 25 2.13 8.75 7.52
N SER A 26 1.23 7.75 7.55
CA SER A 26 0.36 7.51 8.69
C SER A 26 -0.23 6.10 8.65
N ALA A 27 -0.93 5.74 9.71
CA ALA A 27 -1.73 4.52 9.76
C ALA A 27 -3.05 4.84 10.43
N ARG A 28 -4.15 4.33 9.87
CA ARG A 28 -5.49 4.52 10.43
C ARG A 28 -6.27 3.24 10.50
N ARG A 29 -7.35 3.26 11.30
CA ARG A 29 -8.29 2.14 11.33
C ARG A 29 -9.01 2.06 9.99
N ALA A 30 -9.10 0.85 9.44
CA ALA A 30 -9.88 0.59 8.25
C ALA A 30 -11.38 0.75 8.54
N GLU A 31 -12.09 1.37 7.62
CA GLU A 31 -13.55 1.44 7.63
C GLU A 31 -14.17 0.10 7.23
N LYS A 32 -15.49 -0.06 7.46
CA LYS A 32 -16.19 -1.33 7.17
C LYS A 32 -16.10 -1.71 5.70
N HIS A 33 -16.31 -0.75 4.79
CA HIS A 33 -16.30 -1.01 3.35
C HIS A 33 -14.89 -1.39 2.84
N GLU A 34 -13.85 -0.74 3.35
CA GLU A 34 -12.45 -1.02 2.99
C GLU A 34 -12.02 -2.42 3.42
N LYS A 35 -12.44 -2.85 4.62
CA LYS A 35 -12.22 -4.23 5.08
C LYS A 35 -12.92 -5.23 4.17
N GLN A 36 -14.17 -4.96 3.80
CA GLN A 36 -14.91 -5.86 2.91
C GLN A 36 -14.23 -6.01 1.55
N GLN A 37 -13.79 -4.89 0.95
CA GLN A 37 -13.07 -4.91 -0.31
C GLN A 37 -11.74 -5.68 -0.20
N TYR A 38 -11.00 -5.47 0.89
CA TYR A 38 -9.76 -6.22 1.14
C TYR A 38 -10.01 -7.73 1.19
N GLU A 39 -11.03 -8.18 1.94
CA GLU A 39 -11.34 -9.60 2.02
C GLU A 39 -11.75 -10.15 0.66
N ILE A 40 -12.62 -9.46 -0.11
CA ILE A 40 -13.01 -9.88 -1.48
C ILE A 40 -11.78 -10.07 -2.37
N ASN A 41 -10.91 -9.06 -2.43
CA ASN A 41 -9.69 -9.12 -3.24
C ASN A 41 -8.77 -10.25 -2.77
N ARG A 42 -8.61 -10.42 -1.46
CA ARG A 42 -7.81 -11.49 -0.86
C ARG A 42 -8.34 -12.88 -1.15
N PHE A 43 -9.66 -13.05 -1.28
CA PHE A 43 -10.27 -14.32 -1.69
C PHE A 43 -10.03 -14.60 -3.18
N GLN A 44 -10.10 -13.58 -4.05
CA GLN A 44 -9.83 -13.73 -5.48
C GLN A 44 -8.36 -14.05 -5.77
N SER A 45 -7.41 -13.39 -5.09
CA SER A 45 -5.98 -13.66 -5.26
C SER A 45 -5.53 -15.06 -4.77
N ARG A 46 -6.38 -15.79 -4.04
CA ARG A 46 -6.08 -17.16 -3.59
C ARG A 46 -6.61 -18.26 -4.52
N GLN A 47 -7.33 -17.90 -5.58
CA GLN A 47 -7.84 -18.85 -6.58
C GLN A 47 -6.98 -18.88 -7.86
N ILE A 48 -5.81 -18.23 -7.85
CA ILE A 48 -4.80 -18.23 -8.92
C ILE A 48 -3.58 -19.01 -8.43
#